data_AF-A0AAW4PFC8-F1
#
_entry.id   AF-A0AAW4PFC8-F1
#
_cell.length_a   1.000
_cell.length_b   1.000
_cell.length_c   1.000
_cell.angle_alpha   90.00
_cell.angle_beta   90.00
_cell.angle_gamma   90.00
#
_symmetry.space_group_name_H-M   'P 1'
#
loop_
_entity.id
_entity.type
_entity.pdbx_description
1 polymer ?
#
loop_
_entity_poly.entity_id
_entity_poly.type
_entity_poly.pdbx_seq_one_letter_code
_entity_poly.pdbx_strand_id
1 'polypeptide(L)'
;MATTQANPQERIARNRLTQDPSFIGVDGENAAHHWDSYESAIVVVDEDLNAEKFELDETPCQTLQDWCEHTRQQRGWDIGPRVGGSLVGDLVGGVEA
;
A
#
# COMPACT_ATOMS: atom_id res chain seq x y z
N MET A 1 -22.34 13.44 3.97
CA MET A 1 -20.94 13.15 4.36
C MET A 1 -20.90 11.75 4.92
N ALA A 2 -20.59 10.76 4.09
CA ALA A 2 -20.36 9.41 4.56
C ALA A 2 -18.94 9.38 5.14
N THR A 3 -18.82 9.55 6.46
CA THR A 3 -17.65 9.03 7.16
C THR A 3 -17.77 7.52 7.09
N THR A 4 -17.36 6.93 5.97
CA THR A 4 -17.03 5.50 5.91
C THR A 4 -16.19 5.26 7.14
N GLN A 5 -16.68 4.46 8.08
CA GLN A 5 -15.90 4.06 9.24
C GLN A 5 -14.58 3.55 8.68
N ALA A 6 -13.50 4.31 8.89
CA ALA A 6 -12.18 3.93 8.43
C ALA A 6 -11.98 2.52 8.96
N ASN A 7 -11.74 1.57 8.05
CA ASN A 7 -11.53 0.20 8.43
C ASN A 7 -10.40 0.17 9.48
N PRO A 8 -10.41 -0.74 10.46
CA PRO A 8 -9.42 -0.75 11.54
C PRO A 8 -7.98 -0.76 11.02
N GLN A 9 -7.70 -1.41 9.88
CA GLN A 9 -6.42 -1.40 9.19
C GLN A 9 -6.06 -0.02 8.62
N GLU A 10 -6.99 0.67 7.96
CA GLU A 10 -6.78 2.03 7.42
C GLU A 10 -6.47 3.03 8.54
N ARG A 11 -7.13 2.90 9.70
CA ARG A 11 -6.85 3.75 10.87
C ARG A 11 -5.43 3.53 11.39
N ILE A 12 -4.93 2.30 11.37
CA ILE A 12 -3.58 1.97 11.83
C ILE A 12 -2.54 2.46 10.83
N ALA A 13 -2.79 2.28 9.53
CA ALA A 13 -1.92 2.80 8.48
C ALA A 13 -1.74 4.32 8.61
N ARG A 14 -2.85 5.06 8.78
CA ARG A 14 -2.84 6.52 9.06
C ARG A 14 -2.11 6.92 10.35
N ASN A 15 -2.01 6.03 11.34
CA ASN A 15 -1.26 6.33 12.56
C ASN A 15 0.24 6.13 12.38
N ARG A 16 0.64 5.25 11.43
CA ARG A 16 2.04 4.91 11.16
C ARG A 16 2.68 5.78 10.09
N LEU A 17 1.88 6.35 9.20
CA LEU A 17 2.32 7.21 8.11
C LEU A 17 2.04 8.67 8.45
N THR A 18 2.92 9.55 7.97
CA THR A 18 2.87 10.99 8.28
C THR A 18 1.72 11.68 7.56
N GLN A 19 1.31 11.19 6.38
CA GLN A 19 0.17 11.70 5.64
C GLN A 19 -0.99 10.69 5.53
N ASP A 20 -2.04 11.08 4.81
CA ASP A 20 -3.19 10.22 4.53
C ASP A 20 -2.80 9.20 3.45
N PRO A 21 -2.60 7.92 3.80
CA PRO A 21 -2.01 6.97 2.88
C PRO A 21 -3.05 6.39 1.94
N SER A 22 -2.67 6.23 0.68
CA SER A 22 -3.54 5.69 -0.36
C SER A 22 -3.67 4.18 -0.25
N PHE A 23 -4.88 3.66 -0.16
CA PHE A 23 -5.13 2.22 -0.16
C PHE A 23 -4.74 1.60 -1.52
N ILE A 24 -3.87 0.58 -1.49
CA ILE A 24 -3.41 -0.14 -2.68
C ILE A 24 -4.29 -1.37 -2.92
N GLY A 25 -4.47 -2.24 -1.93
CA GLY A 25 -5.12 -3.53 -2.11
C GLY A 25 -5.02 -4.41 -0.88
N VAL A 26 -5.59 -5.62 -0.96
CA VAL A 26 -5.48 -6.65 0.08
C VAL A 26 -4.82 -7.89 -0.52
N ASP A 27 -3.72 -8.34 0.06
CA ASP A 27 -3.02 -9.53 -0.44
C ASP A 27 -3.76 -10.84 -0.06
N GLY A 28 -3.23 -11.97 -0.52
CA GLY A 28 -3.81 -13.30 -0.29
C GLY A 28 -3.94 -13.70 1.20
N GLU A 29 -3.20 -13.05 2.09
CA GLU A 29 -3.24 -13.25 3.55
C GLU A 29 -4.11 -12.21 4.27
N ASN A 30 -4.99 -11.52 3.55
CA ASN A 30 -5.89 -10.50 4.12
C ASN A 30 -5.19 -9.24 4.68
N ALA A 31 -3.92 -8.99 4.32
CA ALA A 31 -3.23 -7.77 4.75
C ALA A 31 -3.50 -6.59 3.80
N ALA A 32 -3.96 -5.49 4.38
CA ALA A 32 -4.22 -4.25 3.67
C ALA A 32 -2.92 -3.48 3.43
N HIS A 33 -2.65 -3.19 2.16
CA HIS A 33 -1.48 -2.45 1.73
C HIS A 33 -1.84 -0.98 1.49
N HIS A 34 -1.08 -0.07 2.08
CA HIS A 34 -1.27 1.38 2.01
C HIS A 34 0.03 2.06 1.56
N TRP A 35 -0.06 3.00 0.61
CA TRP A 35 1.04 3.83 0.10
C TRP A 35 1.07 5.19 0.82
N ASP A 36 2.22 5.66 1.32
CA ASP A 36 2.51 7.10 1.52
C ASP A 36 3.50 7.69 0.48
N SER A 37 3.06 8.68 -0.30
CA SER A 37 3.83 9.26 -1.42
C SER A 37 4.82 10.32 -0.97
N TYR A 38 4.68 10.82 0.26
CA TYR A 38 5.56 11.81 0.83
C TYR A 38 6.82 11.16 1.41
N GLU A 39 6.65 10.02 2.09
CA GLU A 39 7.72 9.22 2.65
C GLU A 39 8.21 8.11 1.70
N SER A 40 7.55 7.92 0.56
CA SER A 40 7.81 6.80 -0.36
C SER A 40 7.82 5.45 0.37
N ALA A 41 6.83 5.23 1.22
CA ALA A 41 6.74 4.07 2.11
C ALA A 41 5.40 3.34 1.95
N ILE A 42 5.46 2.01 2.06
CA ILE A 42 4.31 1.13 2.19
C ILE A 42 4.06 0.89 3.68
N VAL A 43 2.80 0.88 4.10
CA VAL A 43 2.40 0.17 5.32
C VAL A 43 1.50 -0.99 4.95
N VAL A 44 1.87 -2.17 5.45
CA VAL A 44 1.06 -3.39 5.36
C VAL A 44 0.44 -3.62 6.72
N VAL A 45 -0.88 -3.78 6.76
CA VAL A 45 -1.62 -4.06 7.99
C VAL A 45 -2.35 -5.38 7.85
N ASP A 46 -1.97 -6.36 8.65
CA ASP A 46 -2.51 -7.72 8.59
C ASP A 46 -3.90 -7.85 9.25
N GLU A 47 -4.51 -9.04 9.21
CA GLU A 47 -5.78 -9.35 9.88
C GLU A 47 -5.70 -9.21 11.41
N ASP A 48 -4.55 -9.56 12.00
CA ASP A 48 -4.24 -9.38 13.43
C ASP A 48 -3.96 -7.90 13.79
N LEU A 49 -4.15 -6.98 12.84
CA LEU A 49 -3.94 -5.54 12.99
C LEU A 49 -2.47 -5.16 13.28
N ASN A 50 -1.53 -6.01 12.90
CA ASN A 50 -0.12 -5.68 12.94
C ASN A 50 0.25 -4.85 11.72
N ALA A 51 0.88 -3.70 11.96
CA ALA A 51 1.33 -2.82 10.91
C ALA A 51 2.85 -2.81 10.80
N GLU A 52 3.34 -3.22 9.62
CA GLU A 52 4.73 -3.12 9.22
C GLU A 52 4.89 -2.02 8.17
N LYS A 53 5.89 -1.16 8.37
CA LYS A 53 6.27 -0.11 7.43
C LYS A 53 7.47 -0.61 6.63
N PHE A 54 7.39 -0.46 5.30
CA PHE A 54 8.46 -0.78 4.37
C PHE A 54 8.76 0.47 3.55
N GLU A 55 9.97 1.00 3.69
CA GLU A 55 10.43 2.13 2.89
C GLU A 55 10.92 1.61 1.54
N LEU A 56 10.40 2.15 0.42
CA LEU A 56 10.75 1.63 -0.91
C LEU A 56 12.26 1.76 -1.18
N ASP A 57 12.90 2.79 -0.63
CA ASP A 57 14.37 3.01 -0.71
C ASP A 57 15.18 1.91 0.00
N GLU A 58 14.69 1.38 1.12
CA GLU A 58 15.35 0.33 1.89
C GLU A 58 15.05 -1.08 1.36
N THR A 59 14.01 -1.21 0.53
CA THR A 59 13.63 -2.48 -0.09
C THR A 59 14.24 -2.61 -1.51
N PRO A 60 14.44 -3.83 -2.02
CA PRO A 60 14.77 -4.01 -3.44
C PRO A 60 13.67 -3.48 -4.38
N CYS A 61 12.47 -3.21 -3.84
CA CYS A 61 11.36 -2.62 -4.56
C CYS A 61 11.51 -1.10 -4.66
N GLN A 62 12.32 -0.64 -5.62
CA GLN A 62 12.51 0.80 -5.87
C GLN A 62 11.24 1.52 -6.34
N THR A 63 10.26 0.76 -6.83
CA THR A 63 8.99 1.30 -7.29
C THR A 63 7.85 0.51 -6.70
N LEU A 64 6.70 1.15 -6.72
CA LEU A 64 5.48 0.60 -6.19
C LEU A 64 4.87 -0.48 -7.09
N GLN A 65 5.22 -0.43 -8.38
CA GLN A 65 5.00 -1.52 -9.32
C GLN A 65 5.80 -2.76 -8.89
N ASP A 66 7.09 -2.59 -8.60
CA ASP A 66 7.94 -3.68 -8.13
C ASP A 66 7.40 -4.28 -6.83
N TRP A 67 6.99 -3.43 -5.87
CA TRP A 67 6.32 -3.88 -4.64
C TRP A 67 5.06 -4.70 -4.93
N CYS A 68 4.21 -4.23 -5.86
CA CYS A 68 2.99 -4.91 -6.24
C CYS A 68 3.26 -6.28 -6.88
N GLU A 69 4.24 -6.36 -7.77
CA GLU A 69 4.65 -7.62 -8.41
C GLU A 69 5.32 -8.57 -7.43
N HIS A 70 6.15 -8.06 -6.53
CA HIS A 70 6.79 -8.81 -5.46
C HIS A 70 5.75 -9.42 -4.51
N THR A 71 4.79 -8.61 -4.05
CA THR A 71 3.68 -9.05 -3.19
C THR A 71 2.81 -10.07 -3.93
N ARG A 72 2.50 -9.82 -5.20
CA ARG A 72 1.75 -10.77 -6.04
C ARG A 72 2.45 -12.12 -6.15
N GLN A 73 3.77 -12.13 -6.31
CA GLN A 73 4.54 -13.37 -6.49
C GLN A 73 4.69 -14.15 -5.17
N GLN A 74 4.80 -13.46 -4.04
CA GLN A 74 5.00 -14.11 -2.73
C GLN A 74 3.69 -14.52 -2.07
N ARG A 75 2.76 -13.57 -1.93
CA ARG A 75 1.51 -13.72 -1.16
C ARG A 75 0.27 -13.82 -2.04
N GLY A 76 0.34 -13.29 -3.26
CA GLY A 76 -0.81 -13.16 -4.14
C GLY A 76 -1.70 -11.97 -3.75
N TRP A 77 -2.69 -11.65 -4.57
CA TRP A 77 -3.67 -10.61 -4.27
C TRP A 77 -5.06 -11.22 -4.15
N ASP A 78 -5.70 -11.07 -2.98
CA ASP A 78 -7.11 -11.42 -2.80
C ASP A 78 -8.00 -10.33 -3.40
N ILE A 79 -7.72 -9.08 -3.01
CA ILE A 79 -8.24 -7.87 -3.64
C ILE A 79 -7.10 -7.25 -4.43
N GLY A 80 -7.12 -7.52 -5.74
CA GLY A 80 -6.15 -6.99 -6.70
C GLY A 80 -5.90 -5.49 -6.48
N PRO A 81 -4.66 -5.01 -6.71
CA PRO A 81 -4.30 -3.63 -6.46
C PRO A 81 -5.29 -2.72 -7.17
N ARG A 82 -6.07 -1.97 -6.40
CA ARG A 82 -7.05 -0.99 -6.88
C ARG A 82 -6.38 0.35 -7.17
N VAL A 83 -5.09 0.32 -7.51
CA VAL A 83 -4.44 1.31 -8.38
C VAL A 83 -5.06 1.12 -9.76
N GLY A 84 -6.22 1.75 -9.92
CA GLY A 84 -7.30 1.34 -10.82
C GLY A 84 -6.87 1.07 -12.26
N GLY A 85 -7.23 -0.11 -12.76
CA GLY A 85 -7.62 -0.42 -14.16
C GLY A 85 -6.68 -0.08 -15.32
N SER A 86 -5.63 0.71 -15.13
CA SER A 86 -4.80 1.29 -16.20
C SER A 86 -3.51 1.98 -15.71
N LEU A 87 -3.21 2.04 -14.40
CA LEU A 87 -2.22 2.98 -13.84
C LEU A 87 -0.98 2.35 -13.18
N VAL A 88 -0.60 1.13 -13.56
CA VAL A 88 0.76 0.65 -13.26
C VAL A 88 1.83 1.48 -14.02
N GLY A 89 1.43 2.22 -15.07
CA GLY A 89 2.29 3.15 -15.80
C GLY A 89 2.21 4.64 -15.38
N ASP A 90 1.19 5.05 -14.61
CA ASP A 90 0.99 6.47 -14.26
C ASP A 90 1.65 6.85 -12.92
N LEU A 91 1.83 5.85 -12.04
CA LEU A 91 2.56 6.03 -10.78
C LEU A 91 4.09 6.09 -10.93
N VAL A 92 4.61 5.74 -12.12
CA VAL A 92 6.00 6.02 -12.51
C VAL A 92 6.28 7.54 -12.63
N GLY A 93 5.24 8.37 -12.75
CA GLY A 93 5.39 9.83 -12.79
C GLY A 93 5.39 10.54 -11.43
N GLY A 94 5.12 9.82 -10.33
CA GLY A 94 5.04 10.41 -8.98
C GLY A 94 6.36 10.47 -8.21
N VAL A 95 7.40 9.78 -8.69
CA VAL A 95 8.75 9.75 -8.10
C VAL A 95 9.75 10.60 -8.89
N GLU A 96 9.29 11.64 -9.57
CA GLU A 96 10.16 12.65 -10.19
C GLU A 96 9.55 14.04 -9.94
N ALA A 97 9.85 14.63 -8.77
CA ALA A 97 9.69 16.07 -8.51
C ALA A 97 10.72 16.55 -7.48
#